data_AF-A0A848TFP2-F1
#
_entry.id   AF-A0A848TFP2-F1
#
_cell.length_a   1.000
_cell.length_b   1.000
_cell.length_c   1.000
_cell.angle_alpha   90.00
_cell.angle_beta   90.00
_cell.angle_gamma   90.00
#
_symmetry.space_group_name_H-M   'P 1'
#
loop_
_entity.id
_entity.type
_entity.pdbx_description
1 polymer ?
#
loop_
_entity_poly.entity_id
_entity_poly.type
_entity_poly.pdbx_seq_one_letter_code
_entity_poly.pdbx_strand_id
1 'polypeptide(L)'
;MRRSFTGWSQTALHLLCFAIAVGHLYVAFDPIISELQRNAYHFAGFAFLASVYHPLITGKTRSRPMLAFDLTFGTLVALSAIYLPAAETPIYNRGVNLIWLDWIAIALCIAGGIELTRRMTGLVIPVLVILSLTYVGAWGAWIGGIFSFPGLSWETIAFRSVFGDDAMFGTIARISSTYVFLFIIFGAFLLRSGAGDFVINLARAVAGRLVGGPGIVAVIASGLTGTISGSAVANTA
;
A
#
# COMPACT_ATOMS: atom_id res chain seq x y z
N MET A 1 14.50 -7.76 7.69
CA MET A 1 14.25 -8.01 9.12
C MET A 1 13.20 -7.02 9.61
N ARG A 2 12.02 -7.50 10.03
CA ARG A 2 10.93 -6.67 10.58
C ARG A 2 11.06 -6.55 12.10
N ARG A 3 10.48 -5.51 12.70
CA ARG A 3 10.34 -5.44 14.17
C ARG A 3 9.37 -6.51 14.66
N SER A 4 9.68 -7.09 15.82
CA SER A 4 8.73 -7.88 16.59
C SER A 4 8.30 -7.08 17.82
N PHE A 5 7.00 -7.10 18.10
CA PHE A 5 6.40 -6.44 19.25
C PHE A 5 5.80 -7.50 20.17
N THR A 6 5.77 -7.23 21.47
CA THR A 6 5.19 -8.10 22.49
C THR A 6 4.33 -7.29 23.48
N GLY A 7 3.44 -7.96 24.18
CA GLY A 7 2.55 -7.35 25.18
C GLY A 7 1.61 -6.31 24.57
N TRP A 8 1.40 -5.19 25.28
CA TRP A 8 0.44 -4.16 24.91
C TRP A 8 0.65 -3.55 23.51
N SER A 9 1.91 -3.37 23.10
CA SER A 9 2.23 -2.82 21.78
C SER A 9 1.76 -3.72 20.63
N GLN A 10 1.85 -5.04 20.82
CA GLN A 10 1.36 -6.02 19.86
C GLN A 10 -0.16 -6.02 19.80
N THR A 11 -0.83 -5.98 20.95
CA THR A 11 -2.31 -5.89 21.01
C THR A 11 -2.82 -4.64 20.32
N ALA A 12 -2.20 -3.49 20.56
CA ALA A 12 -2.57 -2.23 19.92
C ALA A 12 -2.44 -2.30 18.38
N LEU A 13 -1.33 -2.87 17.87
CA LEU A 13 -1.14 -3.06 16.43
C LEU A 13 -2.15 -4.05 15.84
N HIS A 14 -2.47 -5.13 16.55
CA HIS A 14 -3.50 -6.08 16.11
C HIS A 14 -4.89 -5.44 16.07
N LEU A 15 -5.25 -4.64 17.07
CA LEU A 15 -6.51 -3.90 17.09
C LEU A 15 -6.58 -2.90 15.93
N LEU A 16 -5.47 -2.22 15.63
CA LEU A 16 -5.39 -1.33 14.47
C LEU A 16 -5.57 -2.10 13.15
N CYS A 17 -4.85 -3.21 12.95
CA CYS A 17 -5.01 -4.05 11.77
C CYS A 17 -6.44 -4.59 11.62
N PHE A 18 -7.06 -5.00 12.74
CA PHE A 18 -8.45 -5.44 12.77
C PHE A 18 -9.40 -4.30 12.39
N ALA A 19 -9.21 -3.10 12.95
CA ALA A 19 -10.01 -1.92 12.61
C ALA A 19 -9.88 -1.54 11.14
N ILE A 20 -8.67 -1.58 10.57
CA ILE A 20 -8.44 -1.34 9.13
C ILE A 20 -9.19 -2.38 8.29
N ALA A 21 -9.10 -3.66 8.65
CA ALA A 21 -9.78 -4.73 7.92
C ALA A 21 -11.30 -4.59 7.98
N VAL A 22 -11.86 -4.38 9.17
CA VAL A 22 -13.30 -4.15 9.36
C VAL A 22 -13.76 -2.90 8.63
N GLY A 23 -12.99 -1.81 8.68
CA GLY A 23 -13.30 -0.57 7.96
C GLY A 23 -13.39 -0.78 6.44
N HIS A 24 -12.46 -1.55 5.85
CA HIS A 24 -12.52 -1.87 4.42
C HIS A 24 -13.69 -2.78 4.07
N LEU A 25 -14.00 -3.77 4.91
CA LEU A 25 -15.18 -4.62 4.72
C LEU A 25 -16.46 -3.78 4.77
N TYR A 26 -16.58 -2.90 5.77
CA TYR A 26 -17.74 -2.03 5.91
C TYR A 26 -17.93 -1.13 4.68
N VAL A 27 -16.88 -0.42 4.25
CA VAL A 27 -16.92 0.45 3.06
C VAL A 27 -17.18 -0.33 1.77
N ALA A 28 -16.81 -1.61 1.71
CA ALA A 28 -17.13 -2.46 0.56
C ALA A 28 -18.61 -2.85 0.49
N PHE A 29 -19.29 -2.99 1.63
CA PHE A 29 -20.75 -3.22 1.67
C PHE A 29 -21.54 -1.94 1.48
N ASP A 30 -21.11 -0.85 2.12
CA ASP A 30 -21.79 0.44 2.10
C ASP A 30 -20.79 1.57 1.82
N PRO A 31 -20.64 1.99 0.54
CA PRO A 31 -19.68 3.01 0.13
C PRO A 31 -20.07 4.43 0.58
N ILE A 32 -19.95 4.72 1.89
CA ILE A 32 -20.35 6.01 2.48
C ILE A 32 -19.31 7.13 2.35
N ILE A 33 -18.09 6.81 1.90
CA ILE A 33 -16.98 7.76 1.74
C ILE A 33 -16.56 7.88 0.28
N SER A 34 -15.99 9.03 -0.10
CA SER A 34 -15.50 9.25 -1.46
C SER A 34 -14.34 8.30 -1.81
N GLU A 35 -14.08 8.13 -3.10
CA GLU A 35 -12.94 7.34 -3.57
C GLU A 35 -11.60 7.87 -3.06
N LEU A 36 -11.39 9.20 -3.14
CA LEU A 36 -10.19 9.84 -2.64
C LEU A 36 -10.01 9.59 -1.13
N GLN A 37 -11.09 9.74 -0.35
CA GLN A 37 -11.06 9.46 1.09
C GLN A 37 -10.68 8.01 1.37
N ARG A 38 -11.34 7.05 0.72
CA ARG A 38 -11.05 5.62 0.89
C ARG A 38 -9.60 5.30 0.57
N ASN A 39 -9.11 5.77 -0.57
CA ASN A 39 -7.74 5.50 -1.04
C ASN A 39 -6.69 6.15 -0.14
N ALA A 40 -6.94 7.38 0.31
CA ALA A 40 -6.05 8.08 1.22
C ALA A 40 -6.03 7.44 2.62
N TYR A 41 -7.16 7.00 3.15
CA TYR A 41 -7.25 6.30 4.44
C TYR A 41 -6.61 4.90 4.39
N HIS A 42 -6.80 4.20 3.27
CA HIS A 42 -6.08 2.96 2.97
C HIS A 42 -4.57 3.19 3.05
N PHE A 43 -4.05 4.17 2.31
CA PHE A 43 -2.64 4.54 2.35
C PHE A 43 -2.19 4.96 3.75
N ALA A 44 -2.97 5.76 4.47
CA ALA A 44 -2.63 6.22 5.83
C ALA A 44 -2.37 5.06 6.79
N GLY A 45 -3.28 4.07 6.81
CA GLY A 45 -3.15 2.88 7.65
C GLY A 45 -1.92 2.06 7.31
N PHE A 46 -1.71 1.77 6.01
CA PHE A 46 -0.55 0.99 5.58
C PHE A 46 0.77 1.74 5.71
N ALA A 47 0.78 3.07 5.54
CA ALA A 47 1.98 3.87 5.71
C ALA A 47 2.46 3.87 7.16
N PHE A 48 1.53 4.02 8.12
CA PHE A 48 1.82 3.90 9.54
C PHE A 48 2.32 2.48 9.90
N LEU A 49 1.62 1.43 9.46
CA LEU A 49 2.04 0.06 9.74
C LEU A 49 3.41 -0.24 9.13
N ALA A 50 3.65 0.19 7.88
CA ALA A 50 4.93 0.01 7.22
C ALA A 50 6.07 0.70 7.98
N SER A 51 5.89 1.94 8.44
CA SER A 51 6.93 2.64 9.20
C SER A 51 7.25 1.92 10.52
N VAL A 52 6.21 1.44 11.23
CA VAL A 52 6.37 0.78 12.52
C VAL A 52 7.06 -0.57 12.38
N TYR A 53 6.62 -1.42 11.45
CA TYR A 53 7.18 -2.75 11.27
C TYR A 53 8.54 -2.76 10.55
N HIS A 54 8.82 -1.77 9.70
CA HIS A 54 10.05 -1.69 8.91
C HIS A 54 10.89 -0.46 9.28
N PRO A 55 12.01 -0.64 10.01
CA PRO A 55 12.86 0.47 10.41
C PRO A 55 13.49 1.19 9.23
N LEU A 56 13.70 2.51 9.34
CA LEU A 56 14.42 3.33 8.34
C LEU A 56 15.77 2.72 7.97
N ILE A 57 16.53 2.31 9.00
CA ILE A 57 17.87 1.74 8.85
C ILE A 57 17.81 0.24 9.12
N THR A 58 18.17 -0.55 8.10
CA THR A 58 18.27 -2.02 8.19
C THR A 58 19.17 -2.41 9.38
N GLY A 59 18.70 -3.37 10.19
CA GLY A 59 19.42 -3.85 11.37
C GLY A 59 19.11 -3.10 12.67
N LYS A 60 18.50 -1.91 12.64
CA LYS A 60 18.12 -1.15 13.85
C LYS A 60 16.72 -1.50 14.40
N THR A 61 16.33 -2.78 14.34
CA THR A 61 14.98 -3.24 14.76
C THR A 61 14.72 -3.06 16.26
N ARG A 62 15.77 -3.15 17.10
CA ARG A 62 15.67 -3.02 18.58
C ARG A 62 15.93 -1.59 19.10
N SER A 63 16.25 -0.63 18.22
CA SER A 63 16.61 0.73 18.63
C SER A 63 15.36 1.55 19.00
N ARG A 64 15.28 2.00 20.26
CA ARG A 64 14.19 2.86 20.76
C ARG A 64 14.13 4.23 20.07
N PRO A 65 15.23 4.97 19.89
CA PRO A 65 15.20 6.22 19.12
C PRO A 65 14.71 6.01 17.68
N MET A 66 15.11 4.91 17.04
CA MET A 66 14.64 4.58 15.69
C MET A 66 13.15 4.28 15.67
N LEU A 67 12.63 3.57 16.67
CA LEU A 67 11.20 3.32 16.79
C LEU A 67 10.41 4.63 16.99
N ALA A 68 10.91 5.54 17.84
CA ALA A 68 10.28 6.84 18.03
C ALA A 68 10.26 7.66 16.73
N PHE A 69 11.38 7.69 16.00
CA PHE A 69 11.43 8.34 14.69
C PHE A 69 10.41 7.74 13.70
N ASP A 70 10.37 6.41 13.59
CA ASP A 70 9.46 5.73 12.66
C ASP A 70 7.99 5.90 13.02
N LEU A 71 7.67 5.94 14.32
CA LEU A 71 6.33 6.25 14.81
C LEU A 71 5.92 7.68 14.44
N THR A 72 6.78 8.66 14.72
CA THR A 72 6.53 10.06 14.38
C THR A 72 6.38 10.24 12.87
N PHE A 73 7.32 9.70 12.10
CA PHE A 73 7.30 9.76 10.64
C PHE A 73 6.03 9.14 10.05
N GLY A 74 5.70 7.89 10.44
CA GLY A 74 4.50 7.21 9.97
C GLY A 74 3.22 7.93 10.36
N THR A 75 3.16 8.48 11.57
CA THR A 75 2.00 9.25 12.05
C THR A 75 1.83 10.54 11.23
N LEU A 76 2.91 11.28 10.98
CA LEU A 76 2.85 12.50 10.16
C LEU A 76 2.42 12.21 8.72
N VAL A 77 2.92 11.12 8.12
CA VAL A 77 2.49 10.68 6.78
C VAL A 77 1.01 10.28 6.78
N ALA A 78 0.57 9.51 7.78
CA ALA A 78 -0.82 9.09 7.90
C ALA A 78 -1.78 10.27 8.11
N LEU A 79 -1.44 11.21 9.00
CA LEU A 79 -2.23 12.43 9.22
C LEU A 79 -2.28 13.31 7.98
N SER A 80 -1.17 13.43 7.25
CA SER A 80 -1.12 14.15 5.97
C SER A 80 -2.06 13.52 4.94
N ALA A 81 -2.04 12.19 4.82
CA ALA A 81 -2.93 11.49 3.91
C ALA A 81 -4.41 11.65 4.31
N ILE A 82 -4.72 11.65 5.61
CA ILE A 82 -6.09 11.89 6.11
C ILE A 82 -6.54 13.33 5.85
N TYR A 83 -5.64 14.30 5.94
CA TYR A 83 -5.93 15.72 5.69
C TYR A 83 -6.27 16.01 4.22
N LEU A 84 -5.55 15.42 3.26
CA LEU A 84 -5.64 15.78 1.85
C LEU A 84 -7.04 15.66 1.23
N PRO A 85 -7.83 14.61 1.48
CA PRO A 85 -9.22 14.53 1.01
C PRO A 85 -10.10 15.67 1.54
N ALA A 86 -9.89 16.10 2.80
CA ALA A 86 -10.63 17.23 3.36
C ALA A 86 -10.16 18.58 2.78
N ALA A 87 -8.91 18.65 2.33
CA ALA A 87 -8.32 19.83 1.71
C ALA A 87 -8.71 20.01 0.24
N GLU A 88 -9.20 18.97 -0.44
CA GLU A 88 -9.51 18.98 -1.88
C GLU A 88 -10.45 20.13 -2.28
N THR A 89 -11.66 20.19 -1.72
CA THR A 89 -12.62 21.26 -2.06
C THR A 89 -12.09 22.65 -1.71
N PRO A 90 -11.49 22.89 -0.53
CA PRO A 90 -10.81 24.16 -0.26
C PRO A 90 -9.72 24.53 -1.28
N ILE A 91 -8.90 23.59 -1.76
CA ILE A 91 -7.86 23.85 -2.77
C ILE A 91 -8.50 24.28 -4.10
N TYR A 92 -9.54 23.59 -4.56
CA TYR A 92 -10.28 23.97 -5.76
C TYR A 92 -10.90 25.37 -5.64
N ASN A 93 -11.48 25.70 -4.48
CA ASN A 93 -12.06 27.02 -4.23
C ASN A 93 -11.01 28.15 -4.24
N ARG A 94 -9.73 27.83 -4.01
CA ARG A 94 -8.60 28.76 -4.15
C ARG A 94 -8.02 28.80 -5.56
N GLY A 95 -8.65 28.17 -6.54
CA GLY A 95 -8.12 28.09 -7.91
C GLY A 95 -6.85 27.24 -8.00
N VAL A 96 -6.75 26.17 -7.19
CA VAL A 96 -5.58 25.28 -7.13
C VAL A 96 -4.33 25.99 -6.57
N ASN A 97 -4.52 27.05 -5.77
CA ASN A 97 -3.44 27.65 -5.01
C ASN A 97 -3.26 26.94 -3.66
N LEU A 98 -2.08 26.36 -3.47
CA LEU A 98 -1.71 25.56 -2.32
C LEU A 98 -1.21 26.45 -1.17
N ILE A 99 -1.85 26.33 -0.01
CA ILE A 99 -1.35 26.95 1.22
C ILE A 99 -0.22 26.09 1.81
N TRP A 100 0.51 26.64 2.79
CA TRP A 100 1.61 25.94 3.45
C TRP A 100 1.24 24.56 3.99
N LEU A 101 0.03 24.40 4.54
CA LEU A 101 -0.42 23.12 5.06
C LEU A 101 -0.60 22.07 3.96
N ASP A 102 -1.12 22.47 2.79
CA ASP A 102 -1.27 21.58 1.63
C ASP A 102 0.10 21.14 1.13
N TRP A 103 1.04 22.08 1.00
CA TRP A 103 2.42 21.79 0.61
C TRP A 103 3.08 20.78 1.55
N ILE A 104 2.96 20.99 2.86
CA ILE A 104 3.53 20.08 3.86
C ILE A 104 2.90 18.70 3.76
N ALA A 105 1.57 18.62 3.67
CA ALA A 105 0.86 17.34 3.60
C ALA A 105 1.21 16.57 2.30
N ILE A 106 1.21 17.23 1.15
CA ILE A 106 1.59 16.63 -0.13
C ILE A 106 3.05 16.15 -0.08
N ALA A 107 3.96 17.00 0.39
CA ALA A 107 5.38 16.64 0.49
C ALA A 107 5.61 15.44 1.42
N LEU A 108 4.93 15.39 2.57
CA LEU A 108 5.00 14.26 3.50
C LEU A 108 4.45 12.98 2.87
N CYS A 109 3.35 13.05 2.12
CA CYS A 109 2.79 11.89 1.45
C CYS A 109 3.70 11.38 0.32
N ILE A 110 4.24 12.27 -0.52
CA ILE A 110 5.17 11.88 -1.61
C ILE A 110 6.47 11.31 -1.03
N ALA A 111 7.10 12.02 -0.08
CA ALA A 111 8.33 11.55 0.56
C ALA A 111 8.09 10.26 1.35
N GLY A 112 6.95 10.16 2.03
CA GLY A 112 6.45 8.96 2.70
C GLY A 112 6.32 7.78 1.75
N GLY A 113 5.66 7.97 0.62
CA GLY A 113 5.50 6.95 -0.42
C GLY A 113 6.85 6.46 -0.95
N ILE A 114 7.77 7.37 -1.29
CA ILE A 114 9.12 7.03 -1.76
C ILE A 114 9.88 6.23 -0.69
N GLU A 115 9.93 6.72 0.53
CA GLU A 115 10.71 6.12 1.62
C GLU A 115 10.13 4.78 2.07
N LEU A 116 8.81 4.67 2.21
CA LEU A 116 8.18 3.41 2.59
C LEU A 116 8.29 2.37 1.48
N THR A 117 8.17 2.78 0.21
CA THR A 117 8.43 1.88 -0.92
C THR A 117 9.88 1.37 -0.88
N ARG A 118 10.86 2.25 -0.61
CA ARG A 118 12.27 1.86 -0.43
C ARG A 118 12.44 0.78 0.64
N ARG A 119 11.77 0.92 1.78
CA ARG A 119 11.84 -0.04 2.90
C ARG A 119 11.20 -1.39 2.58
N MET A 120 10.18 -1.41 1.71
CA MET A 120 9.37 -2.60 1.44
C MET A 120 9.82 -3.36 0.20
N THR A 121 10.17 -2.67 -0.88
CA THR A 121 10.40 -3.25 -2.21
C THR A 121 11.80 -2.97 -2.77
N GLY A 122 12.61 -2.15 -2.09
CA GLY A 122 13.95 -1.76 -2.56
C GLY A 122 13.97 -0.48 -3.40
N LEU A 123 15.09 -0.21 -4.06
CA LEU A 123 15.42 1.11 -4.63
C LEU A 123 14.80 1.42 -6.00
N VAL A 124 14.34 0.41 -6.74
CA VAL A 124 13.94 0.57 -8.14
C VAL A 124 12.79 1.58 -8.29
N ILE A 125 11.67 1.37 -7.60
CA ILE A 125 10.51 2.27 -7.68
C ILE A 125 10.82 3.67 -7.12
N PRO A 126 11.44 3.83 -5.94
CA PRO A 126 11.85 5.15 -5.43
C PRO A 126 12.70 5.95 -6.41
N VAL A 127 13.69 5.32 -7.05
CA VAL A 127 14.55 5.98 -8.03
C VAL A 127 13.74 6.44 -9.25
N LEU A 128 12.83 5.59 -9.75
CA LEU A 128 11.95 5.97 -10.85
C LEU A 128 11.07 7.16 -10.49
N VAL A 129 10.47 7.18 -9.29
CA VAL A 129 9.65 8.32 -8.84
C VAL A 129 10.46 9.60 -8.78
N ILE A 130 11.65 9.58 -8.19
CA ILE A 130 12.53 10.76 -8.09
C ILE A 130 12.95 11.24 -9.50
N LEU A 131 13.33 10.31 -10.37
CA LEU A 131 13.72 10.63 -11.74
C LEU A 131 12.56 11.26 -12.51
N SER A 132 11.36 10.70 -12.42
CA SER A 132 10.17 11.24 -13.08
C SER A 132 9.76 12.62 -12.54
N LEU A 133 9.75 12.81 -11.22
CA LEU A 133 9.39 14.11 -10.62
C LEU A 133 10.40 15.19 -10.99
N THR A 134 11.70 14.90 -10.94
CA THR A 134 12.74 15.86 -11.32
C THR A 134 12.78 16.11 -12.82
N TYR A 135 12.48 15.10 -13.65
CA TYR A 135 12.34 15.27 -15.10
C TYR A 135 11.24 16.27 -15.44
N VAL A 136 10.04 16.08 -14.89
CA VAL A 136 8.88 16.94 -15.16
C VAL A 136 9.07 18.33 -14.54
N GLY A 137 9.76 18.45 -13.41
CA GLY A 137 9.91 19.71 -12.67
C GLY A 137 11.16 20.54 -12.97
N ALA A 138 12.21 19.97 -13.55
CA ALA A 138 13.50 20.67 -13.68
C ALA A 138 14.19 20.49 -15.03
N TRP A 139 14.53 19.26 -15.42
CA TRP A 139 15.50 19.03 -16.52
C TRP A 139 14.89 18.50 -17.82
N GLY A 140 13.60 18.16 -17.85
CA GLY A 140 12.92 17.72 -19.07
C GLY A 140 12.91 18.78 -20.18
N ALA A 141 12.92 20.07 -19.81
CA ALA A 141 12.99 21.18 -20.76
C ALA A 141 14.37 21.33 -21.41
N TRP A 142 15.41 20.77 -20.81
CA TRP A 142 16.77 20.79 -21.35
C TRP A 142 17.04 19.64 -22.32
N ILE A 143 16.13 18.67 -22.42
CA ILE A 143 16.25 17.55 -23.35
C ILE A 143 15.64 17.94 -24.69
N GLY A 144 16.37 17.67 -25.77
CA GLY A 144 15.91 17.85 -27.15
C GLY A 144 15.25 16.59 -27.72
N GLY A 145 14.60 16.75 -28.87
CA GLY A 145 13.99 15.63 -29.62
C GLY A 145 12.69 15.13 -28.98
N ILE A 146 12.42 13.83 -29.11
CA ILE A 146 11.14 13.22 -28.69
C ILE A 146 10.92 13.25 -27.17
N PHE A 147 11.99 13.41 -26.39
CA PHE A 147 11.95 13.53 -24.94
C PHE A 147 11.94 14.99 -24.46
N SER A 148 11.68 15.96 -25.34
CA SER A 148 11.53 17.34 -24.91
C SER A 148 10.22 17.53 -24.18
N PHE A 149 10.28 18.09 -22.98
CA PHE A 149 9.09 18.37 -22.18
C PHE A 149 9.18 19.78 -21.57
N PRO A 150 8.20 20.68 -21.79
CA PRO A 150 8.30 22.09 -21.38
C PRO A 150 8.37 22.30 -19.86
N GLY A 151 8.07 21.26 -19.07
CA GLY A 151 8.04 21.31 -17.62
C GLY A 151 6.67 21.69 -17.07
N LEU A 152 6.45 21.40 -15.79
CA LEU A 152 5.28 21.85 -15.03
C LEU A 152 5.73 22.65 -13.82
N SER A 153 4.91 23.61 -13.37
CA SER A 153 5.17 24.28 -12.09
C SER A 153 5.13 23.26 -10.95
N TRP A 154 5.94 23.47 -9.91
CA TRP A 154 5.96 22.58 -8.74
C TRP A 154 4.58 22.45 -8.09
N GLU A 155 3.77 23.51 -8.11
CA GLU A 155 2.39 23.50 -7.60
C GLU A 155 1.50 22.57 -8.43
N THR A 156 1.63 22.63 -9.76
CA THR A 156 0.91 21.71 -10.67
C THR A 156 1.35 20.28 -10.44
N ILE A 157 2.66 20.03 -10.27
CA ILE A 157 3.19 18.69 -10.00
C ILE A 157 2.64 18.18 -8.66
N ALA A 158 2.73 18.98 -7.60
CA ALA A 158 2.25 18.63 -6.27
C ALA A 158 0.76 18.28 -6.28
N PHE A 159 -0.06 19.13 -6.89
CA PHE A 159 -1.49 18.91 -7.00
C PHE A 159 -1.82 17.65 -7.80
N ARG A 160 -1.25 17.50 -9.00
CA ARG A 160 -1.49 16.32 -9.87
C ARG A 160 -0.96 15.02 -9.28
N SER A 161 0.06 15.07 -8.42
CA SER A 161 0.61 13.87 -7.75
C SER A 161 -0.34 13.28 -6.70
N VAL A 162 -1.35 14.05 -6.25
CA VAL A 162 -2.29 13.63 -5.21
C VAL A 162 -3.73 13.52 -5.73
N PHE A 163 -4.19 14.50 -6.51
CA PHE A 163 -5.62 14.67 -6.85
C PHE A 163 -5.97 14.24 -8.29
N GLY A 164 -5.01 13.74 -9.07
CA GLY A 164 -5.27 13.22 -10.42
C GLY A 164 -5.76 11.77 -10.46
N ASP A 165 -6.34 11.35 -11.58
CA ASP A 165 -6.83 9.97 -11.76
C ASP A 165 -5.71 8.91 -11.77
N ASP A 166 -4.52 9.28 -12.24
CA ASP A 166 -3.30 8.47 -12.23
C ASP A 166 -2.34 8.85 -11.09
N ALA A 167 -2.84 9.62 -10.12
CA ALA A 167 -2.07 10.09 -8.97
C ALA A 167 -1.85 8.97 -7.93
N MET A 168 -1.13 9.32 -6.87
CA MET A 168 -0.84 8.41 -5.76
C MET A 168 -2.10 7.81 -5.11
N PHE A 169 -3.21 8.56 -5.07
CA PHE A 169 -4.51 8.09 -4.58
C PHE A 169 -5.52 7.78 -5.69
N GLY A 170 -5.07 7.70 -6.94
CA GLY A 170 -5.92 7.45 -8.10
C GLY A 170 -6.22 5.97 -8.34
N THR A 171 -6.29 5.59 -9.62
CA THR A 171 -6.79 4.28 -10.09
C THR A 171 -6.06 3.08 -9.48
N ILE A 172 -4.74 3.14 -9.32
CA ILE A 172 -3.97 2.04 -8.70
C ILE A 172 -4.32 1.88 -7.21
N ALA A 173 -4.44 3.00 -6.48
CA ALA A 173 -4.87 2.97 -5.09
C ALA A 173 -6.32 2.50 -4.94
N ARG A 174 -7.21 2.87 -5.88
CA ARG A 174 -8.57 2.33 -5.96
C ARG A 174 -8.54 0.81 -6.10
N ILE A 175 -7.83 0.26 -7.07
CA ILE A 175 -7.75 -1.19 -7.27
C ILE A 175 -7.23 -1.89 -6.01
N SER A 176 -6.25 -1.28 -5.33
CA SER A 176 -5.72 -1.78 -4.05
C SER A 176 -6.79 -1.80 -2.95
N SER A 177 -7.50 -0.68 -2.76
CA SER A 177 -8.44 -0.50 -1.65
C SER A 177 -9.77 -1.24 -1.84
N THR A 178 -10.21 -1.45 -3.09
CA THR A 178 -11.52 -2.07 -3.40
C THR A 178 -11.45 -3.55 -3.76
N TYR A 179 -10.32 -4.03 -4.27
CA TYR A 179 -10.22 -5.43 -4.73
C TYR A 179 -9.08 -6.15 -4.02
N VAL A 180 -7.84 -5.70 -4.20
CA VAL A 180 -6.66 -6.45 -3.75
C VAL A 180 -6.70 -6.69 -2.26
N PHE A 181 -7.00 -5.66 -1.47
CA PHE A 181 -7.02 -5.80 -0.01
C PHE A 181 -8.14 -6.72 0.50
N LEU A 182 -9.33 -6.65 -0.09
CA LEU A 182 -10.42 -7.56 0.27
C LEU A 182 -10.10 -9.01 -0.09
N PHE A 183 -9.46 -9.27 -1.22
CA PHE A 183 -8.97 -10.59 -1.57
C PHE A 183 -7.90 -11.08 -0.59
N ILE A 184 -7.01 -10.22 -0.11
CA ILE A 184 -6.02 -10.58 0.92
C ILE A 184 -6.71 -10.96 2.24
N ILE A 185 -7.72 -10.20 2.69
CA ILE A 185 -8.49 -10.54 3.90
C ILE A 185 -9.19 -11.88 3.72
N PHE A 186 -9.87 -12.07 2.58
CA PHE A 186 -10.59 -13.30 2.28
C PHE A 186 -9.65 -14.51 2.21
N GLY A 187 -8.51 -14.37 1.55
CA GLY A 187 -7.46 -15.40 1.52
C GLY A 187 -6.94 -15.73 2.91
N ALA A 188 -6.67 -14.73 3.74
CA ALA A 188 -6.25 -14.92 5.13
C ALA A 188 -7.33 -15.62 5.98
N PHE A 189 -8.60 -15.30 5.76
CA PHE A 189 -9.74 -15.96 6.41
C PHE A 189 -9.80 -17.44 6.00
N LEU A 190 -9.76 -17.76 4.71
CA LEU A 190 -9.81 -19.14 4.21
C LEU A 190 -8.64 -20.01 4.71
N LEU A 191 -7.43 -19.42 4.78
CA LEU A 191 -6.27 -20.11 5.34
C LEU A 191 -6.44 -20.43 6.83
N ARG A 192 -7.14 -19.57 7.60
CA ARG A 192 -7.39 -19.78 9.03
C ARG A 192 -8.65 -20.60 9.33
N SER A 193 -9.62 -20.64 8.41
CA SER A 193 -10.87 -21.39 8.58
C SER A 193 -10.74 -22.89 8.29
N GLY A 194 -9.57 -23.37 7.87
CA GLY A 194 -9.35 -24.77 7.46
C GLY A 194 -9.82 -25.08 6.04
N ALA A 195 -10.19 -24.07 5.24
CA ALA A 195 -10.57 -24.27 3.85
C ALA A 195 -9.38 -24.76 2.99
N GLY A 196 -8.14 -24.39 3.37
CA GLY A 196 -6.93 -24.94 2.75
C GLY A 196 -6.84 -26.47 2.91
N ASP A 197 -7.11 -26.97 4.11
CA ASP A 197 -7.13 -28.41 4.38
C ASP A 197 -8.27 -29.11 3.62
N PHE A 198 -9.44 -28.45 3.50
CA PHE A 198 -10.53 -28.92 2.66
C PHE A 198 -10.12 -29.06 1.19
N VAL A 199 -9.41 -28.08 0.63
CA VAL A 199 -8.91 -28.12 -0.76
C VAL A 199 -7.92 -29.27 -0.96
N ILE A 200 -6.99 -29.47 -0.02
CA ILE A 200 -6.04 -30.60 -0.06
C ILE A 200 -6.78 -31.94 0.01
N ASN A 201 -7.77 -32.05 0.89
CA ASN A 201 -8.58 -33.27 1.03
C ASN A 201 -9.43 -33.55 -0.21
N LEU A 202 -9.98 -32.52 -0.85
CA LEU A 202 -10.70 -32.63 -2.11
C LEU A 202 -9.77 -33.09 -3.25
N ALA A 203 -8.57 -32.51 -3.36
CA ALA A 203 -7.57 -32.93 -4.34
C ALA A 203 -7.18 -34.40 -4.12
N ARG A 204 -6.98 -34.83 -2.87
CA ARG A 204 -6.74 -36.24 -2.51
C ARG A 204 -7.90 -37.16 -2.90
N ALA A 205 -9.14 -36.73 -2.72
CA ALA A 205 -10.31 -37.51 -3.09
C ALA A 205 -10.41 -37.72 -4.62
N VAL A 206 -10.05 -36.70 -5.41
CA VAL A 206 -10.12 -36.75 -6.88
C VAL A 206 -8.94 -37.50 -7.49
N ALA A 207 -7.71 -37.24 -7.03
CA ALA A 207 -6.49 -37.68 -7.70
C ALA A 207 -5.63 -38.66 -6.89
N GLY A 208 -5.92 -38.88 -5.60
CA GLY A 208 -5.05 -39.67 -4.72
C GLY A 208 -4.93 -41.15 -5.09
N ARG A 209 -5.89 -41.69 -5.85
CA ARG A 209 -5.87 -43.08 -6.35
C ARG A 209 -5.29 -43.21 -7.76
N LEU A 210 -4.94 -42.11 -8.42
CA LEU A 210 -4.36 -42.13 -9.76
C LEU A 210 -2.88 -42.55 -9.70
N VAL A 211 -2.37 -43.09 -10.80
CA VAL A 211 -0.94 -43.33 -10.96
C VAL A 211 -0.22 -41.98 -10.93
N GLY A 212 0.76 -41.82 -10.03
CA GLY A 212 1.36 -40.51 -9.74
C GLY A 212 0.52 -39.62 -8.82
N GLY A 213 -0.50 -40.18 -8.15
CA GLY A 213 -1.49 -39.48 -7.33
C GLY A 213 -0.95 -38.40 -6.39
N PRO A 214 0.10 -38.64 -5.59
CA PRO A 214 0.69 -37.60 -4.74
C PRO A 214 1.14 -36.35 -5.51
N GLY A 215 1.71 -36.51 -6.71
CA GLY A 215 2.15 -35.39 -7.54
C GLY A 215 0.97 -34.63 -8.16
N ILE A 216 -0.05 -35.34 -8.62
CA ILE A 216 -1.26 -34.72 -9.20
C ILE A 216 -2.05 -33.96 -8.11
N VAL A 217 -2.17 -34.56 -6.91
CA VAL A 217 -2.76 -33.91 -5.73
C VAL A 217 -2.01 -32.62 -5.40
N ALA A 218 -0.68 -32.65 -5.41
CA ALA A 218 0.14 -31.47 -5.15
C ALA A 218 -0.15 -30.36 -6.17
N VAL A 219 -0.17 -30.67 -7.48
CA VAL A 219 -0.45 -29.68 -8.55
C VAL A 219 -1.87 -29.10 -8.45
N ILE A 220 -2.89 -29.92 -8.18
CA ILE A 220 -4.27 -29.46 -8.06
C ILE A 220 -4.45 -28.59 -6.80
N ALA A 221 -3.96 -29.04 -5.65
CA ALA A 221 -4.05 -28.28 -4.41
C ALA A 221 -3.27 -26.96 -4.50
N SER A 222 -2.10 -27.00 -5.12
CA SER A 222 -1.24 -25.86 -5.48
C SER A 222 -1.98 -24.84 -6.35
N GLY A 223 -2.58 -25.28 -7.45
CA GLY A 223 -3.37 -24.42 -8.34
C GLY A 223 -4.56 -23.78 -7.63
N LEU A 224 -5.36 -24.56 -6.91
CA LEU A 224 -6.54 -24.07 -6.18
C LEU A 224 -6.19 -23.14 -5.02
N THR A 225 -5.11 -23.41 -4.28
CA THR A 225 -4.63 -22.52 -3.21
C THR A 225 -4.02 -21.24 -3.80
N GLY A 226 -3.39 -21.33 -4.97
CA GLY A 226 -2.86 -20.20 -5.72
C GLY A 226 -3.95 -19.24 -6.20
N THR A 227 -5.07 -19.74 -6.72
CA THR A 227 -6.21 -18.89 -7.16
C THR A 227 -6.87 -18.18 -5.98
N ILE A 228 -6.94 -18.83 -4.82
CA ILE A 228 -7.54 -18.25 -3.61
C ILE A 228 -6.65 -17.18 -2.98
N SER A 229 -5.34 -17.43 -2.90
CA SER A 229 -4.40 -16.54 -2.21
C SER A 229 -3.92 -15.37 -3.08
N GLY A 230 -4.15 -15.42 -4.41
CA GLY A 230 -3.71 -14.38 -5.35
C GLY A 230 -2.19 -14.19 -5.41
N SER A 231 -1.41 -15.10 -4.85
CA SER A 231 0.05 -15.01 -4.72
C SER A 231 0.73 -16.14 -5.48
N ALA A 232 1.37 -15.81 -6.61
CA ALA A 232 2.19 -16.76 -7.37
C ALA A 232 3.38 -17.33 -6.57
N VAL A 233 3.84 -16.60 -5.54
CA VAL A 233 5.01 -16.95 -4.71
C VAL A 233 4.64 -17.89 -3.54
N ALA A 234 3.37 -17.95 -3.14
CA ALA A 234 2.92 -18.86 -2.07
C ALA A 234 3.01 -20.35 -2.46
N ASN A 235 3.29 -20.63 -3.74
CA ASN A 235 3.05 -21.92 -4.36
C ASN A 235 4.31 -22.73 -4.71
N THR A 236 5.50 -22.21 -4.41
CA THR A 236 6.79 -22.85 -4.76
C THR A 236 7.64 -23.22 -3.54
N ALA A 237 7.05 -23.27 -2.35
CA ALA A 237 7.73 -23.64 -1.10
C ALA A 237 7.27 -25.01 -0.59
#